data_AF-A0A6G3BKZ9-F1
#
_entry.id   AF-A0A6G3BKZ9-F1
#
_cell.length_a   1.000
_cell.length_b   1.000
_cell.length_c   1.000
_cell.angle_alpha   90.00
_cell.angle_beta   90.00
_cell.angle_gamma   90.00
#
_symmetry.space_group_name_H-M   'P 1'
#
loop_
_entity.id
_entity.type
_entity.pdbx_description
1 polymer ?
#
loop_
_entity_poly.entity_id
_entity_poly.type
_entity_poly.pdbx_seq_one_letter_code
_entity_poly.pdbx_strand_id
1 'polypeptide(L)'
;MGYRTNVTGEFAITPPLTWGEIKNGPFTTAMALGKAVRLYMASAHDYDLALRVNEESVETTEGTLVRRTAAALVMREIDDYRERNLVEQVQEIIDAFPGHTFTGRLDCEGEENTDLWRVVVREGRALRVEPRIVWPDDEDGGRS
;
A
#
# COMPACT_ATOMS: atom_id res chain seq x y z
N MET A 1 -15.20 20.33 10.81
CA MET A 1 -15.02 18.98 11.40
C MET A 1 -14.16 18.20 10.43
N GLY A 2 -13.03 17.66 10.90
CA GLY A 2 -12.15 16.83 10.07
C GLY A 2 -12.35 15.39 10.50
N TYR A 3 -12.84 14.56 9.58
CA TYR A 3 -13.02 13.14 9.84
C TYR A 3 -11.65 12.45 9.78
N ARG A 4 -11.28 11.73 10.84
CA ARG A 4 -10.06 10.91 10.88
C ARG A 4 -10.36 9.52 10.30
N THR A 5 -9.45 9.02 9.47
CA THR A 5 -9.52 7.65 8.95
C THR A 5 -8.30 6.87 9.45
N ASN A 6 -8.54 5.78 10.17
CA ASN A 6 -7.50 4.82 10.53
C ASN A 6 -7.30 3.84 9.38
N VAL A 7 -6.06 3.64 8.96
CA VAL A 7 -5.70 2.74 7.84
C VAL A 7 -4.66 1.75 8.32
N THR A 8 -4.96 0.47 8.17
CA THR A 8 -4.06 -0.64 8.55
C THR A 8 -3.92 -1.64 7.40
N GLY A 9 -2.92 -2.52 7.48
CA GLY A 9 -2.65 -3.51 6.44
C GLY A 9 -1.55 -3.09 5.47
N GLU A 10 -1.35 -3.90 4.43
CA GLU A 10 -0.29 -3.73 3.45
C GLU A 10 -0.61 -4.47 2.14
N PHE A 11 0.07 -4.07 1.07
CA PHE A 11 0.15 -4.84 -0.16
C PHE A 11 1.56 -5.41 -0.32
N ALA A 12 1.68 -6.73 -0.38
CA ALA A 12 2.90 -7.40 -0.78
C ALA A 12 3.15 -7.22 -2.29
N ILE A 13 4.41 -6.98 -2.66
CA ILE A 13 4.84 -6.76 -4.05
C ILE A 13 5.67 -7.96 -4.51
N THR A 14 5.20 -8.65 -5.54
CA THR A 14 5.85 -9.86 -6.07
C THR A 14 6.04 -9.79 -7.59
N PRO A 15 7.28 -9.91 -8.11
CA PRO A 15 8.54 -9.92 -7.36
C PRO A 15 8.77 -8.59 -6.61
N PRO A 16 9.66 -8.53 -5.61
CA PRO A 16 10.00 -7.26 -4.96
C PRO A 16 10.58 -6.24 -5.95
N LEU A 17 10.28 -4.95 -5.76
CA LEU A 17 10.88 -3.88 -6.55
C LEU A 17 12.37 -3.81 -6.28
N THR A 18 13.17 -3.67 -7.33
CA THR A 18 14.60 -3.44 -7.25
C THR A 18 14.91 -1.99 -6.91
N TRP A 19 16.14 -1.75 -6.42
CA TRP A 19 16.61 -0.39 -6.18
C TRP A 19 16.58 0.51 -7.43
N GLY A 20 16.81 -0.07 -8.61
CA GLY A 20 16.74 0.65 -9.88
C GLY A 20 15.31 1.15 -10.18
N GLU A 21 14.31 0.30 -9.98
CA GLU A 21 12.90 0.65 -10.15
C GLU A 21 12.46 1.70 -9.11
N ILE A 22 12.85 1.53 -7.85
CA ILE A 22 12.54 2.51 -6.78
C ILE A 22 13.13 3.88 -7.10
N LYS A 23 14.38 3.94 -7.58
CA LYS A 23 15.08 5.19 -7.90
C LYS A 23 14.57 5.87 -9.17
N ASN A 24 13.99 5.12 -10.11
CA ASN A 24 13.47 5.67 -11.36
C ASN A 24 11.94 5.85 -11.33
N GLY A 25 11.27 5.35 -10.29
CA GLY A 25 9.83 5.43 -10.11
C GLY A 25 9.38 6.71 -9.40
N PRO A 26 8.06 6.85 -9.14
CA PRO A 26 7.49 8.05 -8.55
C PRO A 26 7.91 8.30 -7.09
N PHE A 27 8.53 7.32 -6.42
CA PHE A 27 8.91 7.30 -5.00
C PHE A 27 10.28 7.95 -4.68
N THR A 28 10.81 8.79 -5.56
CA THR A 28 12.11 9.44 -5.34
C THR A 28 11.99 10.63 -4.39
N THR A 29 12.04 10.38 -3.08
CA THR A 29 12.39 11.42 -2.09
C THR A 29 13.51 10.93 -1.18
N ALA A 30 14.41 11.85 -0.81
CA ALA A 30 15.62 11.54 -0.03
C ALA A 30 15.37 11.42 1.49
N MET A 31 14.15 11.66 1.96
CA MET A 31 13.76 11.54 3.36
C MET A 31 13.11 10.19 3.63
N ALA A 32 13.93 9.20 4.01
CA ALA A 32 13.46 8.00 4.68
C ALA A 32 13.97 8.04 6.13
N LEU A 33 13.09 8.40 7.08
CA LEU A 33 13.40 8.47 8.51
C LEU A 33 13.09 7.14 9.20
N GLY A 34 14.10 6.55 9.86
CA GLY A 34 13.93 5.74 11.07
C GLY A 34 13.66 4.22 10.97
N LYS A 35 14.71 3.43 11.27
CA LYS A 35 14.78 1.99 11.65
C LYS A 35 14.28 0.92 10.66
N ALA A 36 15.21 0.02 10.28
CA ALA A 36 15.10 -1.32 9.65
C ALA A 36 14.30 -1.43 8.32
N VAL A 37 13.30 -0.57 8.14
CA VAL A 37 12.46 -0.40 6.97
C VAL A 37 12.58 1.06 6.55
N ARG A 38 13.17 1.33 5.38
CA ARG A 38 13.14 2.68 4.82
C ARG A 38 11.83 2.85 4.07
N LEU A 39 11.00 3.80 4.52
CA LEU A 39 9.83 4.24 3.79
C LEU A 39 10.25 5.25 2.73
N TYR A 40 10.09 4.91 1.45
CA TYR A 40 10.27 5.84 0.35
C TYR A 40 8.92 6.44 -0.04
N MET A 41 8.87 7.76 -0.15
CA MET A 41 7.66 8.53 -0.45
C MET A 41 7.75 9.16 -1.83
N ALA A 42 6.60 9.37 -2.48
CA ALA A 42 6.53 10.08 -3.74
C ALA A 42 6.98 11.55 -3.61
N SER A 43 7.54 12.10 -4.69
CA SER A 43 8.16 13.44 -4.69
C SER A 43 7.17 14.60 -4.52
N ALA A 44 5.87 14.34 -4.64
CA ALA A 44 4.82 15.28 -4.31
C ALA A 44 4.32 14.98 -2.89
N HIS A 45 4.00 16.01 -2.10
CA HIS A 45 3.41 15.91 -0.77
C HIS A 45 2.04 15.15 -0.72
N ASP A 46 1.65 14.50 -1.81
CA ASP A 46 0.29 14.04 -2.12
C ASP A 46 0.08 12.53 -1.95
N TYR A 47 1.13 11.74 -1.67
CA TYR A 47 0.96 10.30 -1.39
C TYR A 47 1.06 10.01 0.11
N ASP A 48 0.07 9.27 0.58
CA ASP A 48 -0.05 8.78 1.95
C ASP A 48 0.56 7.38 2.10
N LEU A 49 0.97 6.79 0.98
CA LEU A 49 1.57 5.47 0.90
C LEU A 49 3.10 5.55 0.81
N ALA A 50 3.76 4.50 1.29
CA ALA A 50 5.21 4.36 1.22
C ALA A 50 5.62 2.93 0.91
N LEU A 51 6.77 2.78 0.25
CA LEU A 51 7.39 1.49 -0.01
C LEU A 51 8.18 1.03 1.21
N ARG A 52 7.91 -0.17 1.72
CA ARG A 52 8.74 -0.84 2.73
C ARG A 52 9.97 -1.45 2.07
N VAL A 53 11.11 -0.79 2.24
CA VAL A 53 12.40 -1.25 1.71
C VAL A 53 13.16 -2.08 2.74
N ASN A 54 13.60 -3.26 2.29
CA ASN A 54 14.55 -4.12 2.99
C ASN A 54 15.96 -3.84 2.47
N GLU A 55 16.93 -3.75 3.39
CA GLU A 55 18.36 -3.66 3.07
C GLU A 55 19.05 -4.97 3.45
N GLU A 56 19.83 -5.53 2.53
CA GLU A 56 20.64 -6.73 2.74
C GLU A 56 22.10 -6.42 2.42
N SER A 57 23.01 -6.69 3.34
CA SER A 57 24.45 -6.58 3.12
C SER A 57 25.00 -7.93 2.70
N VAL A 58 25.56 -7.99 1.49
CA VAL A 58 26.18 -9.19 0.92
C VAL A 58 27.69 -8.97 0.88
N GLU A 59 28.45 -9.86 1.50
CA GLU A 59 29.91 -9.85 1.37
C GLU A 59 30.32 -10.34 -0.01
N THR A 60 31.14 -9.55 -0.69
CA THR A 60 31.71 -9.88 -2.00
C THR A 60 33.23 -9.80 -1.92
N THR A 61 33.92 -10.34 -2.92
CA THR A 61 35.39 -10.29 -3.02
C THR A 61 35.95 -8.87 -3.12
N GLU A 62 35.12 -7.89 -3.49
CA GLU A 62 35.51 -6.47 -3.62
C GLU A 62 35.11 -5.62 -2.39
N GLY A 63 34.35 -6.21 -1.44
CA GLY A 63 33.84 -5.53 -0.26
C GLY A 63 32.35 -5.81 0.00
N THR A 64 31.77 -5.10 0.96
CA THR A 64 30.34 -5.24 1.30
C THR A 64 29.47 -4.51 0.28
N LEU A 65 28.61 -5.27 -0.41
CA LEU A 65 27.57 -4.75 -1.30
C LEU A 65 26.25 -4.63 -0.53
N VAL A 66 25.63 -3.46 -0.54
CA VAL A 66 24.28 -3.26 0.04
C VAL A 66 23.23 -3.38 -1.07
N ARG A 67 22.39 -4.41 -0.99
CA ARG A 67 21.22 -4.61 -1.86
C ARG A 67 19.98 -4.03 -1.20
N ARG A 68 19.16 -3.33 -1.99
CA ARG A 68 17.87 -2.78 -1.55
C ARG A 68 16.75 -3.30 -2.42
N THR A 69 15.66 -3.72 -1.78
CA THR A 69 14.43 -4.14 -2.46
C THR A 69 13.20 -3.70 -1.68
N ALA A 70 12.12 -3.32 -2.36
CA ALA A 70 10.83 -3.06 -1.73
C ALA A 70 9.89 -4.26 -1.92
N ALA A 71 9.48 -4.88 -0.82
CA ALA A 71 8.61 -6.06 -0.84
C ALA A 71 7.16 -5.76 -0.46
N ALA A 72 6.86 -4.53 0.01
CA ALA A 72 5.51 -4.13 0.35
C ALA A 72 5.26 -2.64 0.14
N LEU A 73 3.99 -2.31 -0.11
CA LEU A 73 3.42 -0.98 -0.08
C LEU A 73 2.56 -0.85 1.18
N VAL A 74 2.82 0.17 1.98
CA VAL A 74 2.19 0.38 3.29
C VAL A 74 1.68 1.81 3.42
N MET A 75 0.77 2.05 4.37
CA MET A 75 0.45 3.40 4.79
C MET A 75 1.67 4.02 5.51
N ARG A 76 2.01 5.27 5.20
CA ARG A 76 3.01 6.01 6.00
C ARG A 76 2.42 6.32 7.38
N GLU A 77 3.27 6.56 8.36
CA GLU A 77 2.83 7.01 9.68
C GLU A 77 2.30 8.45 9.56
N ILE A 78 0.98 8.63 9.69
CA ILE A 78 0.29 9.93 9.66
C ILE A 78 -0.63 10.00 10.88
N ASP A 79 -0.50 11.06 11.67
CA ASP A 79 -1.36 11.27 12.84
C ASP A 79 -2.83 11.50 12.42
N ASP A 80 -3.06 12.40 11.47
CA ASP A 80 -4.39 12.77 11.00
C ASP A 80 -4.56 12.51 9.49
N TYR A 81 -4.85 11.25 9.14
CA TYR A 81 -5.23 10.93 7.78
C TYR A 81 -6.69 11.29 7.51
N ARG A 82 -6.92 11.99 6.40
CA ARG A 82 -8.25 12.27 5.85
C ARG A 82 -8.33 11.56 4.52
N GLU A 83 -9.22 10.57 4.39
CA GLU A 83 -9.41 9.91 3.11
C GLU A 83 -9.80 10.94 2.06
N ARG A 84 -8.95 11.10 1.05
CA ARG A 84 -9.28 11.86 -0.15
C ARG A 84 -9.12 10.99 -1.38
N ASN A 85 -7.96 10.35 -1.55
CA ASN A 85 -7.60 9.71 -2.82
C ASN A 85 -6.87 8.34 -2.64
N LEU A 86 -7.12 7.59 -1.56
CA LEU A 86 -6.32 6.38 -1.26
C LEU A 86 -6.34 5.35 -2.39
N VAL A 87 -7.53 5.08 -2.96
CA VAL A 87 -7.69 4.11 -4.05
C VAL A 87 -6.94 4.55 -5.31
N GLU A 88 -7.03 5.84 -5.64
CA GLU A 88 -6.36 6.44 -6.79
C GLU A 88 -4.84 6.35 -6.63
N GLN A 89 -4.33 6.70 -5.45
CA GLN A 89 -2.91 6.56 -5.13
C GLN A 89 -2.43 5.11 -5.28
N VAL A 90 -3.17 4.13 -4.75
CA VAL A 90 -2.82 2.70 -4.93
C VAL A 90 -2.80 2.33 -6.41
N GLN A 91 -3.77 2.79 -7.20
CA GLN A 91 -3.80 2.50 -8.65
C GLN A 91 -2.60 3.10 -9.38
N GLU A 92 -2.27 4.37 -9.13
CA GLU A 92 -1.13 5.04 -9.76
C GLU A 92 0.18 4.33 -9.46
N ILE A 93 0.32 3.77 -8.25
CA ILE A 93 1.50 3.00 -7.85
C ILE A 93 1.57 1.66 -8.59
N ILE A 94 0.45 0.97 -8.74
CA ILE A 94 0.38 -0.28 -9.53
C ILE A 94 0.78 0.01 -10.98
N ASP A 95 0.23 1.08 -11.56
CA ASP A 95 0.49 1.47 -12.94
C ASP A 95 1.95 1.90 -13.17
N ALA A 96 2.60 2.48 -12.14
CA ALA A 96 4.00 2.90 -12.19
C ALA A 96 5.00 1.72 -12.15
N PHE A 97 4.60 0.53 -11.71
CA PHE A 97 5.47 -0.64 -11.59
C PHE A 97 4.93 -1.84 -12.38
N PRO A 98 4.88 -1.74 -13.72
CA PRO A 98 4.44 -2.84 -14.55
C PRO A 98 5.38 -4.05 -14.39
N GLY A 99 4.82 -5.25 -14.33
CA GLY A 99 5.58 -6.50 -14.12
C GLY A 99 5.62 -6.96 -12.67
N HIS A 100 5.06 -6.18 -11.74
CA HIS A 100 4.90 -6.56 -10.34
C HIS A 100 3.43 -6.78 -9.99
N THR A 101 3.17 -7.79 -9.18
CA THR A 101 1.85 -8.09 -8.66
C THR A 101 1.74 -7.57 -7.23
N PHE A 102 0.71 -6.76 -6.98
CA PHE A 102 0.37 -6.26 -5.66
C PHE A 102 -0.76 -7.12 -5.08
N THR A 103 -0.54 -7.72 -3.91
CA THR A 103 -1.51 -8.60 -3.24
C THR A 103 -1.67 -8.22 -1.79
N GLY A 104 -2.88 -8.29 -1.25
CA GLY A 104 -3.18 -7.86 0.12
C GLY A 104 -4.33 -6.86 0.14
N ARG A 105 -4.37 -6.07 1.21
CA ARG A 105 -5.43 -5.07 1.40
C ARG A 105 -5.02 -4.00 2.39
N LEU A 106 -5.66 -2.85 2.29
CA LEU A 106 -5.73 -1.86 3.35
C LEU A 106 -7.13 -1.91 3.96
N ASP A 107 -7.20 -2.05 5.27
CA ASP A 107 -8.41 -1.96 6.08
C ASP A 107 -8.55 -0.51 6.55
N CYS A 108 -9.69 0.12 6.28
CA CYS A 108 -9.97 1.53 6.56
C CYS A 108 -11.18 1.66 7.48
N GLU A 109 -11.04 2.49 8.51
CA GLU A 109 -12.05 2.75 9.53
C GLU A 109 -12.19 4.26 9.75
N GLY A 110 -13.39 4.79 9.50
CA GLY A 110 -13.76 6.17 9.81
C GLY A 110 -14.10 6.38 11.29
N GLU A 111 -14.72 7.52 11.62
CA GLU A 111 -15.08 7.85 13.01
C GLU A 111 -16.35 7.12 13.49
N GLU A 112 -17.23 6.76 12.55
CA GLU A 112 -18.42 5.97 12.85
C GLU A 112 -18.13 4.48 12.62
N ASN A 113 -18.65 3.60 13.48
CA ASN A 113 -18.46 2.14 13.38
C ASN A 113 -19.00 1.56 12.05
N THR A 114 -19.81 2.31 11.31
CA THR A 114 -20.34 1.95 9.99
C THR A 114 -19.41 2.35 8.85
N ASP A 115 -18.43 3.23 9.09
CA ASP A 115 -17.49 3.74 8.09
C ASP A 115 -16.31 2.79 7.90
N LEU A 116 -16.62 1.52 7.70
CA LEU A 116 -15.65 0.47 7.42
C LEU A 116 -15.58 0.25 5.93
N TRP A 117 -14.37 0.18 5.38
CA TRP A 117 -14.16 -0.19 3.99
C TRP A 117 -12.74 -0.72 3.80
N ARG A 118 -12.47 -1.29 2.63
CA ARG A 118 -11.15 -1.85 2.30
C ARG A 118 -10.70 -1.37 0.94
N VAL A 119 -9.40 -1.15 0.79
CA VAL A 119 -8.75 -1.12 -0.53
C VAL A 119 -8.23 -2.52 -0.81
N VAL A 120 -8.62 -3.11 -1.91
CA VAL A 120 -8.09 -4.39 -2.39
C VAL A 120 -7.53 -4.24 -3.79
N VAL A 121 -6.56 -5.09 -4.15
CA VAL A 121 -6.08 -5.19 -5.54
C VAL A 121 -6.62 -6.48 -6.15
N ARG A 122 -7.33 -6.35 -7.28
CA ARG A 122 -7.81 -7.47 -8.08
C ARG A 122 -7.44 -7.23 -9.53
N GLU A 123 -6.76 -8.19 -10.15
CA GLU A 123 -6.40 -8.14 -11.57
C GLU A 123 -5.65 -6.84 -11.96
N GLY A 124 -4.75 -6.38 -11.08
CA GLY A 124 -4.00 -5.13 -11.29
C GLY A 124 -4.81 -3.85 -11.10
N ARG A 125 -6.01 -3.94 -10.50
CA ARG A 125 -6.88 -2.79 -10.23
C ARG A 125 -7.12 -2.61 -8.74
N ALA A 126 -6.89 -1.41 -8.24
CA ALA A 126 -7.25 -1.01 -6.90
C ALA A 126 -8.76 -0.76 -6.83
N LEU A 127 -9.43 -1.35 -5.84
CA LEU A 127 -10.87 -1.29 -5.67
C LEU A 127 -11.22 -0.95 -4.22
N ARG A 128 -12.17 -0.05 -4.04
CA ARG A 128 -12.88 0.15 -2.76
C ARG A 128 -13.92 -0.95 -2.58
N VAL A 129 -13.90 -1.60 -1.43
CA VAL A 129 -14.87 -2.63 -1.04
C VAL A 129 -15.49 -2.23 0.27
N GLU A 130 -16.81 -2.02 0.25
CA GLU A 130 -17.61 -1.76 1.44
C GLU A 130 -18.18 -3.07 1.98
N PRO A 131 -18.29 -3.22 3.31
CA PRO A 131 -18.92 -4.37 3.92
C PRO A 131 -20.40 -4.42 3.50
N ARG A 132 -20.89 -5.62 3.20
CA ARG A 132 -22.31 -5.89 3.02
C ARG A 132 -22.76 -6.77 4.16
N ILE A 133 -23.79 -6.34 4.88
CA ILE A 133 -24.44 -7.20 5.87
C ILE A 133 -25.48 -8.03 5.12
N VAL A 134 -25.33 -9.35 5.16
CA VAL A 134 -26.25 -10.30 4.54
C VAL A 134 -26.89 -11.12 5.65
N TRP A 135 -28.22 -11.19 5.66
CA TRP A 135 -28.94 -12.06 6.57
C TRP A 135 -28.94 -13.48 6.00
N PRO A 136 -28.64 -14.51 6.82
CA PRO A 136 -28.48 -15.88 6.33
C PRO A 136 -29.75 -16.47 5.70
N ASP A 137 -30.93 -15.94 6.00
CA ASP A 137 -32.20 -16.43 5.45
C ASP A 137 -32.52 -15.92 4.03
N ASP A 138 -31.76 -14.93 3.51
CA ASP A 138 -32.01 -14.31 2.19
C ASP A 138 -31.28 -15.01 1.03
N GLU A 139 -30.42 -16.02 1.28
CA GLU A 139 -29.71 -16.76 0.21
C GLU A 139 -30.54 -17.90 -0.43
N ASP A 140 -31.67 -18.30 0.17
CA ASP A 140 -32.52 -19.42 -0.29
C ASP A 140 -33.83 -18.99 -1.00
N GLY A 141 -33.91 -17.74 -1.48
CA GLY A 141 -35.10 -17.19 -2.14
C GLY A 141 -35.23 -17.52 -3.64
N GLY A 142 -34.56 -18.57 -4.13
CA GLY A 142 -34.33 -18.81 -5.55
C GLY A 142 -34.71 -20.21 -6.05
N ARG A 143 -35.94 -20.68 -5.80
CA ARG A 143 -36.68 -21.64 -6.66
C ARG A 143 -38.10 -21.91 -6.16
N SER A 144 -39.06 -21.33 -6.87
CA SER A 144 -40.39 -21.92 -7.07
C SER A 144 -40.93 -21.44 -8.41
#